data_AF-A0A7J3CAT0-F1
#
_entry.id   AF-A0A7J3CAT0-F1
#
_cell.length_a   1.000
_cell.length_b   1.000
_cell.length_c   1.000
_cell.angle_alpha   90.00
_cell.angle_beta   90.00
_cell.angle_gamma   90.00
#
_symmetry.space_group_name_H-M   'P 1'
#
loop_
_entity.id
_entity.type
_entity.pdbx_description
1 polymer ?
#
loop_
_entity_poly.entity_id
_entity_poly.type
_entity_poly.pdbx_seq_one_letter_code
_entity_poly.pdbx_strand_id
1 'polypeptide(L)'
;MTIRIGNQMAVIKADLANVQVIIEGMKRGPVVIPTETLYALAVPISNKSGFDAVYRLKGVKMQSASPIGFYGLRDLEKYCIVDEHARNIVRNLMPGPLTLILRAKIDGHWVVNGKIAARISSNLIVREIIRRVGPITLIGANIRG
;
A
#
# COMPACT_ATOMS: atom_id res chain seq x y z
N MET A 1 14.63 7.99 1.31
CA MET A 1 13.33 7.66 0.71
C MET A 1 13.17 8.51 -0.53
N THR A 2 12.82 7.94 -1.68
CA THR A 2 12.85 8.65 -2.95
C THR A 2 11.43 9.03 -3.37
N ILE A 3 11.23 10.32 -3.60
CA ILE A 3 9.97 10.92 -4.06
C ILE A 3 10.23 11.55 -5.42
N ARG A 4 9.29 11.37 -6.36
CA ARG A 4 9.33 12.07 -7.64
C ARG A 4 8.58 13.40 -7.50
N ILE A 5 9.28 14.53 -7.68
CA ILE A 5 8.69 15.87 -7.68
C ILE A 5 8.84 16.44 -9.10
N GLY A 6 7.77 16.39 -9.89
CA GLY A 6 7.83 16.78 -11.31
C GLY A 6 8.54 15.73 -12.17
N ASN A 7 9.46 16.16 -13.04
CA ASN A 7 10.33 15.26 -13.82
C ASN A 7 11.65 14.91 -13.11
N GLN A 8 11.87 15.41 -11.90
CA GLN A 8 13.08 15.15 -11.12
C GLN A 8 12.79 14.18 -9.97
N MET A 9 13.75 13.30 -9.70
CA MET A 9 13.75 12.49 -8.48
C MET A 9 14.41 13.28 -7.35
N ALA A 10 13.73 13.36 -6.22
CA ALA A 10 14.26 13.90 -4.98
C ALA A 10 14.37 12.79 -3.94
N VAL A 11 15.46 12.74 -3.19
CA VAL A 11 15.58 11.88 -2.02
C VAL A 11 15.31 12.73 -0.79
N ILE A 12 14.31 12.37 -0.01
CA ILE A 12 14.02 13.01 1.26
C ILE A 12 14.12 12.01 2.41
N LYS A 13 14.28 12.55 3.62
CA LYS A 13 14.22 11.75 4.83
C LYS A 13 12.80 11.23 5.05
N ALA A 14 12.70 9.93 5.36
CA ALA A 14 11.43 9.34 5.74
C ALA A 14 11.23 9.55 7.24
N ASP A 15 10.50 10.60 7.59
CA ASP A 15 10.05 10.86 8.95
C ASP A 15 8.65 11.50 8.94
N LEU A 16 8.06 11.61 10.13
CA LEU A 16 6.70 12.13 10.29
C LEU A 16 6.56 13.59 9.82
N ALA A 17 7.62 14.41 9.98
CA ALA A 17 7.63 15.79 9.53
C ALA A 17 7.49 15.90 8.00
N ASN A 18 7.98 14.90 7.27
CA ASN A 18 7.95 14.87 5.82
C ASN A 18 6.72 14.18 5.21
N VAL A 19 5.76 13.67 6.00
CA VAL A 19 4.60 12.95 5.45
C VAL A 19 3.79 13.79 4.46
N GLN A 20 3.65 15.10 4.71
CA GLN A 20 2.97 15.99 3.78
C GLN A 20 3.66 16.00 2.41
N VAL A 21 4.98 16.07 2.39
CA VAL A 21 5.78 16.08 1.15
C VAL A 21 5.63 14.74 0.41
N ILE A 22 5.59 13.62 1.14
CA ILE A 22 5.33 12.29 0.56
C ILE A 22 3.98 12.25 -0.15
N ILE A 23 2.92 12.72 0.54
CA ILE A 23 1.56 12.71 0.00
C ILE A 23 1.44 13.61 -1.24
N GLU A 24 2.07 14.79 -1.24
CA GLU A 24 2.10 15.65 -2.43
C GLU A 24 2.86 14.98 -3.59
N GLY A 25 3.94 14.23 -3.29
CA GLY A 25 4.62 13.40 -4.27
C GLY A 25 3.73 12.32 -4.88
N MET A 26 2.91 11.65 -4.06
CA MET A 26 1.98 10.60 -4.50
C MET A 26 0.94 11.09 -5.52
N LYS A 27 0.61 12.38 -5.53
CA LYS A 27 -0.27 12.98 -6.55
C LYS A 27 0.35 13.00 -7.94
N ARG A 28 1.69 13.00 -8.03
CA ARG A 28 2.45 13.06 -9.28
C ARG A 28 2.84 11.68 -9.80
N GLY A 29 2.63 10.63 -9.01
CA GLY A 29 2.92 9.24 -9.36
C GLY A 29 3.37 8.41 -8.16
N PRO A 30 3.82 7.17 -8.41
CA PRO A 30 4.33 6.30 -7.36
C PRO A 30 5.52 6.89 -6.60
N VAL A 31 5.55 6.72 -5.28
CA VAL A 31 6.68 7.10 -4.43
C VAL A 31 7.26 5.86 -3.76
N VAL A 32 8.57 5.85 -3.51
CA VAL A 32 9.23 4.74 -2.81
C VAL A 32 9.29 5.08 -1.33
N ILE A 33 8.59 4.33 -0.48
CA ILE A 33 8.58 4.50 0.98
C ILE A 33 9.22 3.31 1.70
N PRO A 34 9.90 3.51 2.85
CA PRO A 34 10.34 2.40 3.68
C PRO A 34 9.13 1.73 4.35
N THR A 35 9.21 0.41 4.51
CA THR A 35 8.32 -0.36 5.40
C THR A 35 9.18 -1.12 6.40
N GLU A 36 8.55 -1.86 7.32
CA GLU A 36 9.22 -2.77 8.25
C GLU A 36 9.88 -3.98 7.57
N THR A 37 9.59 -4.26 6.30
CA THR A 37 10.20 -5.37 5.55
C THR A 37 11.17 -4.88 4.48
N LEU A 38 10.67 -4.14 3.49
CA LEU A 38 11.40 -3.67 2.32
C LEU A 38 10.84 -2.33 1.87
N TYR A 39 11.52 -1.65 0.96
CA TYR A 39 10.96 -0.47 0.32
C TYR A 39 9.78 -0.85 -0.58
N ALA A 40 8.75 0.00 -0.57
CA ALA A 40 7.53 -0.20 -1.36
C ALA A 40 7.23 0.99 -2.26
N LEU A 41 6.78 0.70 -3.49
CA LEU A 41 6.08 1.62 -4.37
C LEU A 41 4.66 1.82 -3.84
N ALA A 42 4.40 3.04 -3.41
CA ALA A 42 3.17 3.44 -2.76
C ALA A 42 2.43 4.51 -3.56
N VAL A 43 1.14 4.28 -3.70
CA VAL A 43 0.16 5.24 -4.21
C VAL A 43 -1.20 4.93 -3.59
N PRO A 44 -2.06 5.93 -3.34
CA PRO A 44 -3.44 5.68 -2.93
C PRO A 44 -4.17 4.82 -3.95
N ILE A 45 -4.94 3.82 -3.50
CA ILE A 45 -5.77 3.00 -4.40
C ILE A 45 -6.90 3.80 -5.05
N SER A 46 -7.22 4.98 -4.52
CA SER A 46 -8.14 5.93 -5.14
C SER A 46 -7.55 6.60 -6.39
N ASN A 47 -6.22 6.63 -6.53
CA ASN A 47 -5.52 7.19 -7.68
C ASN A 47 -5.25 6.08 -8.72
N LYS A 48 -6.25 5.79 -9.56
CA LYS A 48 -6.15 4.74 -10.59
C LYS A 48 -4.96 4.93 -11.53
N SER A 49 -4.69 6.14 -12.01
CA SER A 49 -3.58 6.38 -12.94
C SER A 49 -2.22 6.12 -12.31
N GLY A 50 -2.07 6.51 -11.04
CA GLY A 50 -0.88 6.21 -10.24
C GLY A 50 -0.75 4.72 -9.95
N PHE A 51 -1.86 4.03 -9.63
CA PHE A 51 -1.89 2.57 -9.45
C PHE A 51 -1.42 1.85 -10.73
N ASP A 52 -1.99 2.19 -11.89
CA ASP A 52 -1.58 1.62 -13.18
C ASP A 52 -0.09 1.87 -13.47
N ALA A 53 0.43 3.04 -13.07
CA ALA A 53 1.84 3.37 -13.19
C ALA A 53 2.73 2.48 -12.31
N VAL A 54 2.29 2.09 -11.10
CA VAL A 54 3.05 1.13 -10.26
C VAL A 54 3.27 -0.18 -11.00
N TYR A 55 2.21 -0.74 -11.60
CA TYR A 55 2.29 -2.01 -12.32
C TYR A 55 3.11 -1.90 -13.60
N ARG A 56 3.01 -0.77 -14.32
CA ARG A 56 3.86 -0.48 -15.48
C ARG A 56 5.33 -0.45 -15.10
N LEU A 57 5.69 0.23 -14.00
CA LEU A 57 7.06 0.32 -13.50
C LEU A 57 7.59 -1.03 -13.02
N LYS A 58 6.73 -1.81 -12.35
CA LYS A 58 7.09 -3.15 -11.86
C LYS A 58 7.24 -4.16 -13.01
N GLY A 59 6.66 -3.86 -14.17
CA GLY A 59 6.67 -4.73 -15.34
C GLY A 59 5.95 -6.06 -15.09
N VAL A 60 5.02 -6.11 -14.14
CA VAL A 60 4.23 -7.32 -13.84
C VAL A 60 2.78 -7.08 -14.20
N LYS A 61 2.13 -8.10 -14.77
CA LYS A 61 0.67 -8.09 -14.94
C LYS A 61 0.03 -8.22 -13.56
N MET A 62 -1.17 -7.67 -13.42
CA MET A 62 -1.98 -7.77 -12.20
C MET A 62 -2.62 -9.17 -12.07
N GLN A 63 -1.79 -10.21 -12.14
CA GLN A 63 -2.19 -11.62 -12.05
C GLN A 63 -2.05 -12.16 -10.63
N SER A 64 -1.20 -11.53 -9.80
CA SER A 64 -1.12 -11.77 -8.37
C SER A 64 -1.53 -10.51 -7.61
N ALA A 65 -2.31 -10.70 -6.54
CA ALA A 65 -2.75 -9.61 -5.68
C ALA A 65 -1.52 -8.99 -5.01
N SER A 66 -1.32 -7.69 -5.26
CA SER A 66 -0.26 -6.94 -4.60
C SER A 66 -0.73 -6.47 -3.22
N PRO A 67 0.17 -6.39 -2.21
CA PRO A 67 -0.22 -5.94 -0.89
C PRO A 67 -0.83 -4.54 -0.92
N ILE A 68 -2.02 -4.40 -0.36
CA ILE A 68 -2.70 -3.14 -0.09
C ILE A 68 -2.63 -2.89 1.43
N GLY A 69 -2.10 -1.73 1.79
CA GLY A 69 -1.97 -1.26 3.16
C GLY A 69 -3.27 -0.66 3.67
N PHE A 70 -3.75 -1.12 4.83
CA PHE A 70 -4.91 -0.59 5.54
C PHE A 70 -4.49 -0.02 6.91
N TYR A 71 -5.26 0.95 7.43
CA TYR A 71 -4.92 1.61 8.69
C TYR A 71 -5.04 0.66 9.90
N GLY A 72 -6.02 -0.24 9.84
CA GLY A 72 -6.35 -1.20 10.89
C GLY A 72 -7.54 -2.08 10.49
N LEU A 73 -7.95 -2.97 11.40
CA LEU A 73 -9.01 -3.95 11.16
C LEU A 73 -10.35 -3.34 10.71
N ARG A 74 -10.81 -2.25 11.34
CA ARG A 74 -12.07 -1.59 10.95
C ARG A 74 -12.02 -1.04 9.53
N ASP A 75 -10.85 -0.60 9.09
CA ASP A 75 -10.67 -0.08 7.73
C ASP A 75 -10.64 -1.23 6.72
N LEU A 76 -9.91 -2.31 7.05
CA LEU A 76 -9.87 -3.56 6.31
C LEU A 76 -11.28 -4.15 6.05
N GLU A 77 -12.14 -4.19 7.06
CA GLU A 77 -13.50 -4.76 7.02
C GLU A 77 -14.45 -4.00 6.06
N LYS A 78 -14.09 -2.78 5.63
CA LYS A 78 -14.83 -2.05 4.58
C LYS A 78 -14.58 -2.65 3.19
N TYR A 79 -13.39 -3.22 2.97
CA TYR A 79 -12.93 -3.69 1.67
C TYR A 79 -12.94 -5.21 1.55
N CYS A 80 -12.78 -5.93 2.66
CA CYS A 80 -12.63 -7.38 2.69
C CYS A 80 -13.72 -8.04 3.53
N ILE A 81 -14.09 -9.26 3.16
CA ILE A 81 -14.84 -10.17 4.03
C ILE A 81 -13.84 -10.72 5.05
N VAL A 82 -14.07 -10.43 6.34
CA VAL A 82 -13.21 -10.85 7.45
C VAL A 82 -14.03 -11.72 8.41
N ASP A 83 -13.87 -13.03 8.28
CA ASP A 83 -14.43 -14.00 9.23
C ASP A 83 -13.67 -13.96 10.58
N GLU A 84 -14.13 -14.75 11.54
CA GLU A 84 -13.55 -14.77 12.88
C GLU A 84 -12.09 -15.28 12.89
N HIS A 85 -11.76 -16.23 12.01
CA HIS A 85 -10.40 -16.76 11.90
C HIS A 85 -9.43 -15.70 11.37
N ALA A 86 -9.80 -15.04 10.26
CA ALA A 86 -9.05 -13.91 9.71
C ALA A 86 -8.94 -12.76 10.71
N ARG A 87 -10.01 -12.48 11.47
CA ARG A 87 -10.01 -11.45 12.51
C ARG A 87 -9.01 -11.77 13.62
N ASN A 88 -8.93 -13.04 14.05
CA ASN A 88 -7.97 -13.47 15.05
C ASN A 88 -6.53 -13.35 14.53
N ILE A 89 -6.26 -13.73 13.28
CA ILE A 89 -4.95 -13.53 12.64
C ILE A 89 -4.57 -12.05 12.63
N VAL A 90 -5.47 -11.18 12.17
CA VAL A 90 -5.21 -9.74 12.10
C VAL A 90 -4.92 -9.15 13.48
N ARG A 91 -5.65 -9.55 14.52
CA ARG A 91 -5.45 -9.02 15.89
C ARG A 91 -4.13 -9.44 16.53
N ASN A 92 -3.66 -10.66 16.24
CA ASN A 92 -2.47 -11.21 16.89
C ASN A 92 -1.19 -10.96 16.07
N LEU A 93 -1.28 -10.90 14.74
CA LEU A 93 -0.12 -10.85 13.85
C LEU A 93 0.00 -9.53 13.07
N MET A 94 -0.93 -8.59 13.26
CA MET A 94 -0.84 -7.24 12.69
C MET A 94 -1.14 -6.18 13.76
N PRO A 95 -0.46 -5.01 13.75
CA PRO A 95 0.42 -4.49 12.70
C PRO A 95 1.75 -5.23 12.56
N GLY A 96 2.21 -5.47 11.33
CA GLY A 96 3.45 -6.22 11.10
C GLY A 96 3.65 -6.68 9.65
N PRO A 97 4.64 -7.55 9.42
CA PRO A 97 5.08 -7.93 8.07
C PRO A 97 4.11 -8.88 7.34
N LEU A 98 3.09 -9.40 8.03
CA LEU A 98 2.14 -10.35 7.47
C LEU A 98 1.24 -9.69 6.41
N THR A 99 1.01 -10.41 5.32
CA THR A 99 -0.02 -10.07 4.32
C THR A 99 -1.01 -11.22 4.23
N LEU A 100 -2.30 -10.92 4.38
CA LEU A 100 -3.38 -11.90 4.37
C LEU A 100 -4.21 -11.77 3.09
N ILE A 101 -4.41 -12.87 2.36
CA ILE A 101 -5.28 -12.89 1.17
C ILE A 101 -6.73 -13.07 1.63
N LEU A 102 -7.57 -12.08 1.37
CA LEU A 102 -8.98 -12.07 1.78
C LEU A 102 -9.90 -11.92 0.58
N ARG A 103 -11.14 -12.42 0.68
CA ARG A 103 -12.17 -12.16 -0.33
C ARG A 103 -12.54 -10.68 -0.29
N ALA A 104 -12.66 -10.07 -1.46
CA ALA A 104 -13.11 -8.69 -1.59
C ALA A 104 -14.61 -8.60 -1.23
N LYS A 105 -14.98 -7.57 -0.47
CA LYS A 105 -16.36 -7.19 -0.19
C LYS A 105 -16.89 -6.19 -1.23
N ILE A 106 -15.97 -5.42 -1.82
CA ILE A 106 -16.25 -4.42 -2.86
C ILE A 106 -15.30 -4.64 -4.02
N ASP A 107 -15.76 -4.33 -5.23
CA ASP A 107 -14.94 -4.36 -6.42
C ASP A 107 -14.04 -3.13 -6.55
N GLY A 108 -12.95 -3.29 -7.29
CA GLY A 108 -12.01 -2.22 -7.58
C GLY A 108 -10.87 -2.71 -8.45
N HIS A 109 -10.14 -1.78 -9.06
CA HIS A 109 -8.98 -2.12 -9.89
C HIS A 109 -7.81 -2.71 -9.09
N TRP A 110 -7.89 -2.74 -7.76
CA TRP A 110 -6.96 -3.42 -6.86
C TRP A 110 -7.38 -4.85 -6.49
N VAL A 111 -8.54 -5.32 -6.97
CA VAL A 111 -9.06 -6.67 -6.72
C VAL A 111 -8.58 -7.62 -7.81
N VAL A 112 -8.05 -8.78 -7.42
CA VAL A 112 -7.58 -9.82 -8.34
C VAL A 112 -8.29 -11.12 -8.03
N ASN A 113 -9.03 -11.68 -8.98
CA ASN A 113 -9.81 -12.91 -8.82
C ASN A 113 -10.72 -12.89 -7.58
N GLY A 114 -11.39 -11.75 -7.35
CA GLY A 114 -12.27 -11.54 -6.19
C GLY A 114 -11.54 -11.47 -4.83
N LYS A 115 -10.22 -11.26 -4.83
CA LYS A 115 -9.39 -11.25 -3.62
C LYS A 115 -8.52 -9.99 -3.50
N ILE A 116 -8.17 -9.65 -2.27
CA ILE A 116 -7.25 -8.55 -1.90
C ILE A 116 -6.14 -9.13 -1.03
N ALA A 117 -4.89 -8.79 -1.32
CA ALA A 117 -3.76 -9.06 -0.44
C ALA A 117 -3.66 -7.92 0.58
N ALA A 118 -4.14 -8.13 1.80
CA ALA A 118 -4.26 -7.08 2.79
C ALA A 118 -3.12 -7.09 3.81
N ARG A 119 -2.62 -5.90 4.15
CA ARG A 119 -1.58 -5.71 5.18
C ARG A 119 -1.90 -4.52 6.06
N ILE A 120 -1.65 -4.64 7.35
CA ILE A 120 -1.61 -3.49 8.27
C ILE A 120 -0.15 -3.37 8.73
N SER A 121 0.53 -2.35 8.20
CA SER A 121 1.97 -2.14 8.45
C SER A 121 2.20 -1.59 9.87
N SER A 122 3.29 -2.05 10.52
CA SER A 122 3.76 -1.49 11.79
C SER A 122 4.58 -0.19 11.63
N ASN A 123 4.96 0.17 10.40
CA ASN A 123 5.75 1.36 10.12
C ASN A 123 4.92 2.65 10.32
N LEU A 124 5.38 3.51 11.23
CA LEU A 124 4.65 4.73 11.62
C LEU A 124 4.39 5.69 10.45
N ILE A 125 5.33 5.80 9.50
CA ILE A 125 5.19 6.68 8.33
C ILE A 125 4.11 6.14 7.40
N VAL A 126 4.14 4.83 7.13
CA VAL A 126 3.11 4.16 6.32
C VAL A 126 1.74 4.33 6.95
N ARG A 127 1.62 4.11 8.27
CA ARG A 127 0.35 4.30 9.00
C ARG A 127 -0.14 5.74 8.94
N GLU A 128 0.74 6.71 9.10
CA GLU A 128 0.38 8.13 9.03
C GLU A 128 -0.03 8.55 7.63
N ILE A 129 0.61 8.03 6.58
CA ILE A 129 0.17 8.21 5.19
C ILE A 129 -1.24 7.63 5.01
N ILE A 130 -1.46 6.35 5.35
CA ILE A 130 -2.75 5.67 5.17
C ILE A 130 -3.86 6.38 5.94
N ARG A 131 -3.58 6.87 7.15
CA ARG A 131 -4.54 7.65 7.95
C ARG A 131 -5.06 8.87 7.19
N ARG A 132 -4.23 9.49 6.34
CA ARG A 132 -4.53 10.73 5.64
C ARG A 132 -5.08 10.53 4.23
N VAL A 133 -4.70 9.45 3.55
CA VAL A 133 -5.05 9.22 2.13
C VAL A 133 -5.91 7.98 1.88
N GLY A 134 -6.17 7.19 2.92
CA GLY A 134 -6.81 5.88 2.81
C GLY A 134 -5.84 4.79 2.36
N PRO A 135 -6.34 3.63 1.94
CA PRO A 135 -5.49 2.49 1.58
C PRO A 135 -4.52 2.80 0.44
N ILE A 136 -3.31 2.26 0.53
CA ILE A 136 -2.23 2.48 -0.44
C ILE A 136 -1.64 1.16 -0.93
N THR A 137 -1.02 1.15 -2.11
CA THR A 137 -0.20 0.02 -2.54
C THR A 137 1.05 -0.12 -1.67
N LEU A 138 1.47 -1.35 -1.38
CA LEU A 138 2.73 -1.68 -0.71
C LEU A 138 3.54 -2.69 -1.54
N ILE A 139 3.72 -2.39 -2.83
CA ILE A 139 4.41 -3.27 -3.80
C ILE A 139 5.92 -3.10 -3.65
N GLY A 140 6.69 -4.19 -3.51
CA GLY A 140 8.15 -4.10 -3.37
C GLY A 140 8.82 -3.27 -4.47
N ALA A 141 9.70 -2.34 -4.08
CA ALA A 141 10.37 -1.39 -4.97
C ALA A 141 11.62 -1.97 -5.66
N ASN A 142 11.46 -3.12 -6.32
CA ASN A 142 12.49 -3.80 -7.11
C ASN A 142 12.01 -4.08 -8.54
N ILE A 143 12.89 -3.97 -9.54
CA ILE A 143 12.58 -4.27 -10.95
C ILE A 143 12.77 -5.78 -11.15
N ARG A 144 11.82 -6.57 -10.63
CA ARG A 144 11.88 -8.05 -10.62
C ARG A 144 13.09 -8.62 -9.85
N GLY A 145 12.96 -9.90 -9.55
CA GLY A 145 13.91 -10.83 -8.95
C GLY A 145 13.44 -12.21 -9.38
#